data_AF-A0A2V9AR59-F1
#
_entry.id   AF-A0A2V9AR59-F1
#
_cell.length_a   1.000
_cell.length_b   1.000
_cell.length_c   1.000
_cell.angle_alpha   90.00
_cell.angle_beta   90.00
_cell.angle_gamma   90.00
#
_symmetry.space_group_name_H-M   'P 1'
#
loop_
_entity.id
_entity.type
_entity.pdbx_description
1 polymer ?
#
loop_
_entity_poly.entity_id
_entity_poly.type
_entity_poly.pdbx_seq_one_letter_code
_entity_poly.pdbx_strand_id
1 'polypeptide(L)'
;MVWSGIALRYNFSLPPTRQFGLFSMLGLWALLTLTGVLYAVWLGYGGRAFAATLTTFAFLFLIMLLFAARGSETLLAARLGPGAGYLQGAALFLLYLIYALGTNSFSFGRAATAAALTFIPLAIAASAERKPAGTWQDFVMIAGIWVAVKPFPNRWGFSMSHWLWPFPGGQLAYVMTVLLLVNVALASFVLLRRLDGIGYSIGWGRHWSFFVLASFFGFALIAIPLGTGMHFIQWEPRWREWTSLPLTALGILFFTAWPEEFLFRGLLQNLLSRASKSEVAGWWTASILFGFSHITNLGFPNWRYVVLASIAGVFYGWTWR
;
A
#
# COMPACT_ATOMS: atom_id res chain seq x y z
N MET A 1 16.78 -19.49 28.77
CA MET A 1 16.39 -19.46 27.35
C MET A 1 16.77 -18.08 26.82
N VAL A 2 17.95 -17.96 26.21
CA VAL A 2 18.48 -16.68 25.73
C VAL A 2 17.64 -16.27 24.53
N TRP A 3 16.92 -15.15 24.64
CA TRP A 3 16.30 -14.49 23.50
C TRP A 3 17.44 -14.01 22.60
N SER A 4 17.85 -14.85 21.65
CA SER A 4 18.64 -14.40 20.51
C SER A 4 17.85 -13.28 19.84
N GLY A 5 18.46 -12.09 19.77
CA GLY A 5 17.80 -10.88 19.30
C GLY A 5 17.10 -11.13 17.97
N ILE A 6 15.78 -11.04 17.97
CA ILE A 6 14.94 -11.21 16.77
C ILE A 6 15.20 -9.99 15.88
N ALA A 7 16.11 -10.10 14.92
CA ALA A 7 16.33 -9.03 13.96
C ALA A 7 15.22 -9.10 12.89
N LEU A 8 14.40 -8.05 12.77
CA LEU A 8 13.54 -7.85 11.61
C LEU A 8 14.42 -7.34 10.47
N ARG A 9 14.49 -8.02 9.32
CA ARG A 9 15.32 -7.61 8.17
C ARG A 9 14.47 -7.37 6.93
N TYR A 10 13.34 -6.70 7.11
CA TYR A 10 12.46 -6.36 5.99
C TYR A 10 12.96 -5.15 5.18
N ASN A 11 13.87 -4.33 5.71
CA ASN A 11 14.46 -3.19 5.02
C ASN A 11 15.90 -3.44 4.56
N PHE A 12 16.28 -2.76 3.48
CA PHE A 12 17.68 -2.70 3.05
C PHE A 12 18.48 -1.80 4.00
N SER A 13 19.72 -2.19 4.31
CA SER A 13 20.62 -1.37 5.12
C SER A 13 21.16 -0.20 4.31
N LEU A 14 20.55 0.98 4.45
CA LEU A 14 20.99 2.21 3.80
C LEU A 14 21.75 3.13 4.78
N PRO A 15 22.72 3.93 4.29
CA PRO A 15 23.38 4.93 5.12
C PRO A 15 22.38 5.94 5.69
N PRO A 16 22.63 6.49 6.90
CA PRO A 16 21.75 7.49 7.52
C PRO A 16 21.43 8.72 6.66
N THR A 17 22.33 9.10 5.76
CA THR A 17 22.15 10.24 4.86
C THR A 17 21.22 9.97 3.67
N ARG A 18 20.79 8.72 3.49
CA ARG A 18 19.99 8.29 2.34
C ARG A 18 18.68 7.62 2.69
N GLN A 19 18.22 7.78 3.94
CA GLN A 19 16.95 7.25 4.40
C GLN A 19 16.40 8.15 5.49
N PHE A 20 15.11 8.47 5.41
CA PHE A 20 14.44 9.24 6.43
C PHE A 20 14.36 8.48 7.75
N GLY A 21 14.78 9.14 8.83
CA GLY A 21 14.64 8.63 10.20
C GLY A 21 13.25 8.90 10.79
N LEU A 22 13.04 8.42 12.01
CA LEU A 22 11.76 8.52 12.72
C LEU A 22 11.23 9.97 12.80
N PHE A 23 12.08 10.91 13.23
CA PHE A 23 11.68 12.32 13.36
C PHE A 23 11.36 12.98 12.01
N SER A 24 12.09 12.63 10.95
CA SER A 24 11.80 13.11 9.59
C SER A 24 10.45 12.60 9.11
N MET A 25 10.12 11.34 9.39
CA MET A 25 8.80 10.78 9.07
C MET A 25 7.68 11.43 9.86
N LEU A 26 7.89 11.69 11.16
CA LEU A 26 6.93 12.42 12.00
C LEU A 26 6.70 13.84 11.48
N GLY A 27 7.77 14.54 11.08
CA GLY A 27 7.67 15.87 10.50
C GLY A 27 6.92 15.87 9.15
N LEU A 28 7.22 14.90 8.28
CA LEU A 28 6.53 14.71 7.01
C LEU A 28 5.04 14.42 7.22
N TRP A 29 4.73 13.50 8.14
CA TRP A 29 3.36 13.17 8.54
C TRP A 29 2.63 14.43 9.03
N ALA A 30 3.21 15.15 10.00
CA ALA A 30 2.59 16.33 10.59
C ALA A 30 2.33 17.41 9.54
N LEU A 31 3.29 17.67 8.65
CA LEU A 31 3.16 18.65 7.57
C LEU A 31 2.05 18.28 6.59
N LEU A 32 2.03 17.03 6.11
CA LEU A 32 1.04 16.58 5.13
C LEU A 32 -0.37 16.51 5.73
N THR A 33 -0.50 15.99 6.96
CA THR A 33 -1.78 15.95 7.66
C THR A 33 -2.28 17.35 7.97
N LEU A 34 -1.44 18.25 8.50
CA LEU A 34 -1.84 19.64 8.79
C LEU A 34 -2.28 20.38 7.51
N THR A 35 -1.52 20.23 6.42
CA THR A 35 -1.87 20.84 5.13
C THR A 35 -3.22 20.32 4.62
N GLY A 36 -3.44 19.00 4.69
CA GLY A 36 -4.72 18.38 4.31
C GLY A 36 -5.88 18.85 5.19
N VAL A 37 -5.67 19.03 6.48
CA VAL A 37 -6.67 19.54 7.43
C VAL A 37 -7.03 20.98 7.12
N LEU A 38 -6.04 21.86 6.97
CA LEU A 38 -6.27 23.27 6.67
C LEU A 38 -7.03 23.43 5.35
N TYR A 39 -6.66 22.64 4.33
CA TYR A 39 -7.37 22.61 3.06
C TYR A 39 -8.80 22.10 3.19
N ALA A 40 -9.04 21.01 3.93
CA ALA A 40 -10.39 20.49 4.15
C ALA A 40 -11.27 21.47 4.94
N VAL A 41 -10.72 22.14 5.96
CA VAL A 41 -11.44 23.18 6.71
C VAL A 41 -11.75 24.37 5.80
N TRP A 42 -10.82 24.77 4.92
CA TRP A 42 -11.05 25.81 3.92
C TRP A 42 -12.18 25.45 2.93
N LEU A 43 -12.32 24.16 2.59
CA LEU A 43 -13.44 23.64 1.81
C LEU A 43 -14.76 23.50 2.61
N GLY A 44 -14.76 23.83 3.90
CA GLY A 44 -15.95 23.82 4.76
C GLY A 44 -16.21 22.50 5.50
N TYR A 45 -15.26 21.55 5.49
CA TYR A 45 -15.39 20.34 6.30
C TYR A 45 -15.13 20.64 7.79
N GLY A 46 -15.97 20.10 8.66
CA GLY A 46 -15.86 20.31 10.11
C GLY A 46 -16.76 19.39 10.93
N GLY A 47 -16.73 19.56 12.25
CA GLY A 47 -17.56 18.81 13.20
C GLY A 47 -17.07 17.40 13.51
N ARG A 48 -17.90 16.65 14.26
CA ARG A 48 -17.55 15.34 14.82
C ARG A 48 -17.17 14.30 13.76
N ALA A 49 -17.93 14.21 12.68
CA ALA A 49 -17.69 13.24 11.60
C ALA A 49 -16.35 13.49 10.89
N PHE A 50 -16.03 14.76 10.62
CA PHE A 50 -14.75 15.17 10.08
C PHE A 50 -13.61 14.85 11.06
N ALA A 51 -13.73 15.22 12.33
CA ALA A 51 -12.70 14.95 13.34
C ALA A 51 -12.40 13.45 13.49
N ALA A 52 -13.43 12.60 13.49
CA ALA A 52 -13.25 11.15 13.54
C ALA A 52 -12.56 10.59 12.29
N THR A 53 -12.97 11.05 11.11
CA THR A 53 -12.37 10.65 9.83
C THR A 53 -10.91 11.07 9.75
N LEU A 54 -10.62 12.32 10.12
CA LEU A 54 -9.27 12.85 10.19
C LEU A 54 -8.40 12.07 11.18
N THR A 55 -8.94 11.77 12.37
CA THR A 55 -8.21 11.00 13.39
C THR A 55 -7.83 9.62 12.84
N THR A 56 -8.80 8.88 12.30
CA THR A 56 -8.55 7.56 11.71
C THR A 56 -7.55 7.64 10.55
N PHE A 57 -7.72 8.59 9.63
CA PHE A 57 -6.78 8.81 8.52
C PHE A 57 -5.36 9.11 9.01
N ALA A 58 -5.22 10.07 9.93
CA ALA A 58 -3.93 10.53 10.43
C ALA A 58 -3.17 9.39 11.13
N PHE A 59 -3.85 8.57 11.94
CA PHE A 59 -3.21 7.42 12.59
C PHE A 59 -2.82 6.32 11.61
N LEU A 60 -3.70 5.96 10.65
CA LEU A 60 -3.35 4.95 9.64
C LEU A 60 -2.17 5.40 8.78
N PHE A 61 -2.16 6.67 8.38
CA PHE A 61 -1.07 7.25 7.61
C PHE A 61 0.22 7.38 8.42
N LEU A 62 0.12 7.73 9.71
CA LEU A 62 1.26 7.75 10.61
C LEU A 62 1.94 6.38 10.66
N ILE A 63 1.17 5.32 10.94
CA ILE A 63 1.72 3.98 11.07
C ILE A 63 2.42 3.56 9.76
N MET A 64 1.77 3.81 8.61
CA MET A 64 2.35 3.56 7.29
C MET A 64 3.74 4.21 7.16
N LEU A 65 3.88 5.48 7.53
CA LEU A 65 5.16 6.21 7.46
C LEU A 65 6.19 5.74 8.50
N LEU A 66 5.76 5.41 9.72
CA LEU A 66 6.66 4.97 10.78
C LEU A 66 7.32 3.62 10.46
N PHE A 67 6.59 2.69 9.81
CA PHE A 67 7.17 1.43 9.34
C PHE A 67 8.23 1.63 8.25
N ALA A 68 8.22 2.77 7.57
CA ALA A 68 9.19 3.11 6.54
C ALA A 68 10.42 3.86 7.06
N ALA A 69 10.39 4.29 8.32
CA ALA A 69 11.45 5.06 8.94
C ALA A 69 12.70 4.20 9.18
N ARG A 70 13.88 4.79 9.00
CA ARG A 70 15.15 4.14 9.36
C ARG A 70 15.13 3.73 10.84
N GLY A 71 15.48 2.47 11.11
CA GLY A 71 15.56 1.92 12.46
C GLY A 71 14.20 1.49 13.04
N SER A 72 13.11 1.58 12.28
CA SER A 72 11.84 0.99 12.67
C SER A 72 12.01 -0.51 12.89
N GLU A 73 12.72 -1.21 12.01
CA GLU A 73 12.98 -2.65 12.18
C GLU A 73 13.65 -2.98 13.53
N THR A 74 14.64 -2.17 13.95
CA THR A 74 15.32 -2.35 15.23
C THR A 74 14.45 -1.97 16.42
N LEU A 75 13.66 -0.91 16.33
CA LEU A 75 12.79 -0.45 17.41
C LEU A 75 11.64 -1.43 17.63
N LEU A 76 11.01 -1.90 16.54
CA LEU A 76 9.98 -2.93 16.57
C LEU A 76 10.57 -4.21 17.16
N ALA A 77 11.71 -4.71 16.64
CA ALA A 77 12.39 -5.89 17.19
C ALA A 77 12.71 -5.78 18.70
N ALA A 78 13.15 -4.62 19.18
CA ALA A 78 13.58 -4.42 20.55
C ALA A 78 12.43 -4.18 21.55
N ARG A 79 11.32 -3.59 21.09
CA ARG A 79 10.21 -3.16 21.96
C ARG A 79 8.95 -4.00 21.80
N LEU A 80 8.79 -4.68 20.68
CA LEU A 80 7.59 -5.42 20.34
C LEU A 80 7.84 -6.92 20.39
N GLY A 81 7.15 -7.58 21.33
CA GLY A 81 7.16 -9.04 21.46
C GLY A 81 6.34 -9.74 20.36
N PRO A 82 6.21 -11.08 20.45
CA PRO A 82 5.45 -11.89 19.47
C PRO A 82 3.98 -11.44 19.28
N GLY A 83 3.40 -10.76 20.27
CA GLY A 83 2.02 -10.29 20.24
C GLY A 83 1.76 -9.04 19.38
N ALA A 84 2.80 -8.40 18.85
CA ALA A 84 2.67 -7.07 18.28
C ALA A 84 1.83 -6.98 17.00
N GLY A 85 1.84 -8.02 16.16
CA GLY A 85 0.94 -8.10 15.01
C GLY A 85 -0.53 -8.07 15.43
N TYR A 86 -0.89 -8.76 16.52
CA TYR A 86 -2.25 -8.77 17.05
C TYR A 86 -2.63 -7.45 17.71
N LEU A 87 -1.71 -6.83 18.46
CA LEU A 87 -1.93 -5.50 19.05
C LEU A 87 -2.16 -4.45 17.97
N GLN A 88 -1.36 -4.51 16.90
CA GLN A 88 -1.53 -3.67 15.72
C GLN A 88 -2.90 -3.91 15.08
N GLY A 89 -3.30 -5.17 14.87
CA GLY A 89 -4.64 -5.51 14.38
C GLY A 89 -5.77 -4.95 15.25
N ALA A 90 -5.67 -5.10 16.58
CA ALA A 90 -6.64 -4.54 17.51
C ALA A 90 -6.71 -3.01 17.41
N ALA A 91 -5.56 -2.33 17.32
CA ALA A 91 -5.50 -0.88 17.13
C ALA A 91 -6.15 -0.45 15.82
N LEU A 92 -5.92 -1.16 14.71
CA LEU A 92 -6.55 -0.88 13.41
C LEU A 92 -8.08 -1.02 13.48
N PHE A 93 -8.57 -2.06 14.15
CA PHE A 93 -10.01 -2.24 14.34
C PHE A 93 -10.62 -1.15 15.23
N LEU A 94 -9.93 -0.73 16.29
CA LEU A 94 -10.35 0.39 17.14
C LEU A 94 -10.40 1.71 16.35
N LEU A 95 -9.41 1.98 15.48
CA LEU A 95 -9.41 3.15 14.60
C LEU A 95 -10.61 3.14 13.64
N TYR A 96 -11.00 1.97 13.15
CA TYR A 96 -12.23 1.84 12.37
C TYR A 96 -13.48 2.13 13.19
N LEU A 97 -13.57 1.64 14.44
CA LEU A 97 -14.70 1.94 15.32
C LEU A 97 -14.80 3.43 15.66
N ILE A 98 -13.67 4.12 15.87
CA ILE A 98 -13.62 5.58 16.05
C ILE A 98 -14.25 6.27 14.84
N TYR A 99 -13.87 5.87 13.62
CA TYR A 99 -14.46 6.39 12.38
C TYR A 99 -15.97 6.12 12.31
N ALA A 100 -16.39 4.86 12.48
CA ALA A 100 -17.77 4.45 12.28
C ALA A 100 -18.72 5.06 13.33
N LEU A 101 -18.31 5.13 14.59
CA LEU A 101 -19.08 5.78 15.65
C LEU A 101 -19.02 7.31 15.53
N GLY A 102 -17.88 7.87 15.11
CA GLY A 102 -17.70 9.30 14.96
C GLY A 102 -18.49 9.90 13.78
N THR A 103 -18.67 9.13 12.72
CA THR A 103 -19.46 9.52 11.54
C THR A 103 -20.93 9.07 11.62
N ASN A 104 -21.35 8.47 12.75
CA ASN A 104 -22.67 7.84 12.92
C ASN A 104 -22.99 6.81 11.82
N SER A 105 -21.97 6.17 11.26
CA SER A 105 -22.09 5.16 10.21
C SER A 105 -21.98 3.73 10.74
N PHE A 106 -21.94 3.53 12.05
CA PHE A 106 -21.80 2.20 12.64
C PHE A 106 -22.97 1.29 12.25
N SER A 107 -22.63 0.07 11.82
CA SER A 107 -23.56 -1.05 11.73
C SER A 107 -22.81 -2.33 12.05
N PHE A 108 -23.50 -3.35 12.54
CA PHE A 108 -22.90 -4.65 12.82
C PHE A 108 -22.22 -5.25 11.59
N GLY A 109 -22.85 -5.15 10.41
CA GLY A 109 -22.25 -5.62 9.15
C GLY A 109 -20.93 -4.90 8.86
N ARG A 110 -20.91 -3.56 8.96
CA ARG A 110 -19.71 -2.74 8.74
C ARG A 110 -18.58 -3.09 9.70
N ALA A 111 -18.90 -3.25 10.99
CA ALA A 111 -17.93 -3.66 12.01
C ALA A 111 -17.41 -5.07 11.75
N ALA A 112 -18.29 -6.02 11.43
CA ALA A 112 -17.91 -7.39 11.11
C ALA A 112 -17.00 -7.47 9.87
N THR A 113 -17.29 -6.68 8.82
CA THR A 113 -16.42 -6.61 7.63
C THR A 113 -15.05 -6.02 7.96
N ALA A 114 -14.98 -4.91 8.70
CA ALA A 114 -13.69 -4.34 9.12
C ALA A 114 -12.88 -5.31 10.00
N ALA A 115 -13.57 -6.02 10.91
CA ALA A 115 -12.96 -7.06 11.73
C ALA A 115 -12.43 -8.22 10.85
N ALA A 116 -13.22 -8.68 9.88
CA ALA A 116 -12.82 -9.75 8.95
C ALA A 116 -11.60 -9.34 8.12
N LEU A 117 -11.61 -8.13 7.53
CA LEU A 117 -10.48 -7.58 6.76
C LEU A 117 -9.20 -7.44 7.59
N THR A 118 -9.32 -7.27 8.91
CA THR A 118 -8.19 -7.10 9.81
C THR A 118 -7.69 -8.44 10.36
N PHE A 119 -8.59 -9.23 10.96
CA PHE A 119 -8.22 -10.39 11.75
C PHE A 119 -8.08 -11.68 10.93
N ILE A 120 -8.76 -11.82 9.77
CA ILE A 120 -8.57 -12.99 8.91
C ILE A 120 -7.13 -13.05 8.37
N PRO A 121 -6.56 -11.97 7.78
CA PRO A 121 -5.15 -12.00 7.36
C PRO A 121 -4.18 -12.25 8.51
N LEU A 122 -4.47 -11.74 9.71
CA LEU A 122 -3.63 -12.01 10.89
C LEU A 122 -3.69 -13.47 11.32
N ALA A 123 -4.88 -14.08 11.33
CA ALA A 123 -5.05 -15.49 11.66
C ALA A 123 -4.36 -16.40 10.63
N ILE A 124 -4.46 -16.06 9.34
CA ILE A 124 -3.76 -16.79 8.26
C ILE A 124 -2.24 -16.63 8.43
N ALA A 125 -1.75 -15.42 8.69
CA ALA A 125 -0.33 -15.16 8.95
C ALA A 125 0.19 -15.98 10.15
N ALA A 126 -0.56 -16.01 11.25
CA ALA A 126 -0.23 -16.80 12.43
C ALA A 126 -0.14 -18.31 12.12
N SER A 127 -1.05 -18.85 11.31
CA SER A 127 -1.02 -20.26 10.89
C SER A 127 0.21 -20.64 10.06
N ALA A 128 0.91 -19.63 9.52
CA ALA A 128 2.11 -19.79 8.73
C ALA A 128 3.37 -19.24 9.42
N GLU A 129 3.33 -18.73 10.65
CA GLU A 129 4.43 -17.98 11.30
C GLU A 129 5.79 -18.67 11.13
N ARG A 130 5.86 -19.98 11.37
CA ARG A 130 7.10 -20.78 11.32
C ARG A 130 7.39 -21.41 9.95
N LYS A 131 6.53 -21.19 8.96
CA LYS A 131 6.70 -21.75 7.62
C LYS A 131 7.61 -20.86 6.77
N PRO A 132 8.35 -21.43 5.79
CA PRO A 132 9.11 -20.63 4.85
C PRO A 132 8.21 -19.62 4.13
N ALA A 133 8.79 -18.53 3.63
CA ALA A 133 8.09 -17.55 2.83
C ALA A 133 7.74 -18.13 1.45
N GLY A 134 6.58 -17.73 0.90
CA GLY A 134 6.08 -18.21 -0.38
C GLY A 134 5.15 -19.42 -0.22
N THR A 135 4.48 -19.55 0.92
CA THR A 135 3.44 -20.58 1.09
C THR A 135 2.11 -20.12 0.52
N TRP A 136 1.17 -21.05 0.34
CA TRP A 136 -0.16 -20.71 -0.15
C TRP A 136 -0.88 -19.68 0.75
N GLN A 137 -0.62 -19.67 2.07
CA GLN A 137 -1.15 -18.67 2.99
C GLN A 137 -0.76 -17.25 2.59
N ASP A 138 0.51 -17.06 2.22
CA ASP A 138 1.05 -15.76 1.82
C ASP A 138 0.32 -15.25 0.56
N PHE A 139 0.10 -16.12 -0.42
CA PHE A 139 -0.62 -15.79 -1.64
C PHE A 139 -2.12 -15.54 -1.43
N VAL A 140 -2.77 -16.32 -0.56
CA VAL A 140 -4.18 -16.09 -0.20
C VAL A 140 -4.36 -14.75 0.52
N MET A 141 -3.44 -14.37 1.41
CA MET A 141 -3.48 -13.05 2.06
C MET A 141 -3.32 -11.92 1.04
N ILE A 142 -2.35 -12.02 0.12
CA ILE A 142 -2.15 -11.02 -0.93
C ILE A 142 -3.38 -10.91 -1.83
N ALA A 143 -3.93 -12.04 -2.28
CA ALA A 143 -5.13 -12.07 -3.09
C ALA A 143 -6.33 -11.45 -2.35
N GLY A 144 -6.51 -11.79 -1.07
CA GLY A 144 -7.57 -11.24 -0.23
C GLY A 144 -7.45 -9.72 -0.04
N ILE A 145 -6.25 -9.22 0.25
CA ILE A 145 -5.95 -7.78 0.33
C ILE A 145 -6.24 -7.10 -1.00
N TRP A 146 -5.79 -7.68 -2.11
CA TRP A 146 -6.00 -7.11 -3.44
C TRP A 146 -7.49 -7.04 -3.81
N VAL A 147 -8.24 -8.13 -3.64
CA VAL A 147 -9.69 -8.17 -3.89
C VAL A 147 -10.45 -7.17 -3.02
N ALA A 148 -10.00 -6.96 -1.78
CA ALA A 148 -10.61 -5.98 -0.88
C ALA A 148 -10.38 -4.53 -1.35
N VAL A 149 -9.23 -4.21 -1.95
CA VAL A 149 -8.96 -2.88 -2.53
C VAL A 149 -9.68 -2.69 -3.87
N LYS A 150 -9.53 -3.65 -4.78
CA LYS A 150 -10.08 -3.63 -6.15
C LYS A 150 -11.03 -4.83 -6.33
N PRO A 151 -12.27 -4.76 -5.79
CA PRO A 151 -13.22 -5.85 -5.96
C PRO A 151 -13.57 -6.03 -7.44
N PHE A 152 -13.83 -7.28 -7.83
CA PHE A 152 -14.27 -7.59 -9.18
C PHE A 152 -15.55 -6.82 -9.54
N PRO A 153 -15.73 -6.44 -10.82
CA PRO A 153 -16.95 -5.80 -11.28
C PRO A 153 -18.13 -6.67 -10.89
N ASN A 154 -19.11 -6.08 -10.21
CA ASN A 154 -20.34 -6.78 -9.87
C ASN A 154 -21.51 -6.04 -10.52
N ARG A 155 -22.46 -6.83 -11.02
CA ARG A 155 -23.71 -6.37 -11.66
C ARG A 155 -24.59 -5.50 -10.75
N TRP A 156 -24.29 -5.47 -9.46
CA TRP A 156 -25.07 -4.79 -8.42
C TRP A 156 -24.54 -3.39 -8.10
N GLY A 157 -23.42 -2.96 -8.73
CA GLY A 157 -22.80 -1.66 -8.47
C GLY A 157 -22.26 -1.48 -7.05
N PHE A 158 -22.14 -2.56 -6.28
CA PHE A 158 -21.70 -2.51 -4.89
C PHE A 158 -20.19 -2.28 -4.81
N SER A 159 -19.77 -1.25 -4.06
CA SER A 159 -18.37 -1.06 -3.70
C SER A 159 -18.19 -1.20 -2.20
N MET A 160 -17.46 -2.25 -1.78
CA MET A 160 -17.18 -2.50 -0.36
C MET A 160 -16.51 -1.28 0.29
N SER A 161 -15.56 -0.64 -0.39
CA SER A 161 -14.90 0.57 0.10
C SER A 161 -15.90 1.69 0.37
N HIS A 162 -16.78 2.02 -0.58
CA HIS A 162 -17.78 3.09 -0.38
C HIS A 162 -18.79 2.74 0.71
N TRP A 163 -19.15 1.45 0.81
CA TRP A 163 -20.04 1.00 1.88
C TRP A 163 -19.38 1.06 3.25
N LEU A 164 -18.10 0.72 3.37
CA LEU A 164 -17.33 0.71 4.62
C LEU A 164 -16.98 2.14 5.08
N TRP A 165 -16.70 3.05 4.13
CA TRP A 165 -16.27 4.42 4.36
C TRP A 165 -17.23 5.45 3.73
N PRO A 166 -18.47 5.59 4.24
CA PRO A 166 -19.49 6.43 3.60
C PRO A 166 -19.27 7.94 3.74
N PHE A 167 -18.40 8.41 4.64
CA PHE A 167 -18.16 9.83 4.88
C PHE A 167 -16.82 10.29 4.27
N PRO A 168 -16.75 11.49 3.67
CA PRO A 168 -17.85 12.35 3.26
C PRO A 168 -18.37 11.92 1.87
N GLY A 169 -19.54 11.28 1.80
CA GLY A 169 -20.10 10.78 0.53
C GLY A 169 -19.23 9.72 -0.17
N GLY A 170 -18.37 9.02 0.56
CA GLY A 170 -17.47 8.01 0.00
C GLY A 170 -16.26 8.54 -0.76
N GLN A 171 -15.99 9.85 -0.74
CA GLN A 171 -14.87 10.45 -1.49
C GLN A 171 -13.50 9.90 -1.09
N LEU A 172 -13.31 9.58 0.19
CA LEU A 172 -12.06 9.02 0.73
C LEU A 172 -12.06 7.50 0.80
N ALA A 173 -13.12 6.84 0.32
CA ALA A 173 -13.33 5.42 0.58
C ALA A 173 -12.20 4.53 0.07
N TYR A 174 -11.71 4.80 -1.14
CA TYR A 174 -10.56 4.07 -1.70
C TYR A 174 -9.30 4.26 -0.84
N VAL A 175 -8.95 5.51 -0.51
CA VAL A 175 -7.75 5.84 0.27
C VAL A 175 -7.80 5.22 1.66
N MET A 176 -8.96 5.26 2.34
CA MET A 176 -9.13 4.68 3.67
C MET A 176 -9.03 3.15 3.64
N THR A 177 -9.59 2.49 2.61
CA THR A 177 -9.40 1.05 2.42
C THR A 177 -7.93 0.69 2.17
N VAL A 178 -7.23 1.44 1.31
CA VAL A 178 -5.80 1.24 1.05
C VAL A 178 -4.99 1.41 2.33
N LEU A 179 -5.20 2.49 3.08
CA LEU A 179 -4.51 2.75 4.33
C LEU A 179 -4.75 1.65 5.37
N LEU A 180 -6.00 1.20 5.54
CA LEU A 180 -6.29 0.08 6.43
C LEU A 180 -5.54 -1.18 6.00
N LEU A 181 -5.63 -1.56 4.71
CA LEU A 181 -5.10 -2.84 4.23
C LEU A 181 -3.58 -2.85 4.11
N VAL A 182 -2.92 -1.72 3.83
CA VAL A 182 -1.46 -1.60 3.94
C VAL A 182 -1.04 -1.86 5.38
N ASN A 183 -1.73 -1.29 6.36
CA ASN A 183 -1.41 -1.51 7.77
C ASN A 183 -1.70 -2.95 8.24
N VAL A 184 -2.76 -3.59 7.71
CA VAL A 184 -3.01 -5.02 7.92
C VAL A 184 -1.88 -5.85 7.30
N ALA A 185 -1.44 -5.52 6.09
CA ALA A 185 -0.33 -6.20 5.44
C ALA A 185 1.00 -6.01 6.19
N LEU A 186 1.27 -4.83 6.75
CA LEU A 186 2.42 -4.60 7.63
C LEU A 186 2.32 -5.47 8.89
N ALA A 187 1.15 -5.53 9.53
CA ALA A 187 0.95 -6.38 10.70
C ALA A 187 1.13 -7.88 10.37
N SER A 188 0.57 -8.35 9.26
CA SER A 188 0.67 -9.74 8.83
C SER A 188 2.08 -10.11 8.35
N PHE A 189 2.67 -9.34 7.44
CA PHE A 189 3.93 -9.71 6.77
C PHE A 189 5.18 -9.25 7.50
N VAL A 190 5.17 -8.04 8.10
CA VAL A 190 6.33 -7.51 8.82
C VAL A 190 6.38 -8.04 10.25
N LEU A 191 5.27 -7.96 11.00
CA LEU A 191 5.28 -8.29 12.43
C LEU A 191 5.10 -9.80 12.71
N LEU A 192 4.11 -10.45 12.07
CA LEU A 192 3.83 -11.87 12.30
C LEU A 192 4.71 -12.79 11.44
N ARG A 193 4.66 -12.67 10.11
CA ARG A 193 5.44 -13.53 9.20
C ARG A 193 6.92 -13.20 9.20
N ARG A 194 7.30 -11.99 9.61
CA ARG A 194 8.69 -11.48 9.63
C ARG A 194 9.37 -11.69 8.28
N LEU A 195 8.66 -11.33 7.21
CA LEU A 195 9.15 -11.47 5.86
C LEU A 195 10.30 -10.49 5.63
N ASP A 196 11.49 -11.02 5.38
CA ASP A 196 12.67 -10.22 5.08
C ASP A 196 12.64 -9.66 3.64
N GLY A 197 13.48 -8.67 3.35
CA GLY A 197 13.70 -8.19 1.97
C GLY A 197 12.48 -7.54 1.29
N ILE A 198 11.55 -6.97 2.05
CA ILE A 198 10.40 -6.22 1.51
C ILE A 198 10.84 -4.89 0.90
N GLY A 199 11.87 -4.25 1.48
CA GLY A 199 12.34 -2.93 1.07
C GLY A 199 11.38 -1.79 1.44
N TYR A 200 10.54 -1.95 2.46
CA TYR A 200 9.55 -0.96 2.88
C TYR A 200 10.19 0.25 3.59
N SER A 201 10.76 1.16 2.82
CA SER A 201 11.50 2.33 3.32
C SER A 201 11.38 3.53 2.39
N ILE A 202 11.53 4.76 2.92
CA ILE A 202 11.86 5.93 2.09
C ILE A 202 13.36 6.17 2.18
N GLY A 203 14.08 5.50 1.30
CA GLY A 203 15.51 5.72 1.11
C GLY A 203 15.90 5.62 -0.34
N TRP A 204 17.11 6.06 -0.65
CA TRP A 204 17.63 6.10 -2.01
C TRP A 204 19.03 5.50 -2.12
N GLY A 205 19.25 4.67 -3.14
CA GLY A 205 20.55 4.10 -3.45
C GLY A 205 21.54 5.14 -4.00
N ARG A 206 22.80 4.76 -4.21
CA ARG A 206 23.81 5.65 -4.83
C ARG A 206 23.45 6.05 -6.26
N HIS A 207 22.85 5.12 -7.00
CA HIS A 207 22.53 5.25 -8.42
C HIS A 207 21.02 5.36 -8.67
N TRP A 208 20.25 5.79 -7.67
CA TRP A 208 18.79 5.83 -7.74
C TRP A 208 18.29 6.67 -8.92
N SER A 209 18.93 7.81 -9.20
CA SER A 209 18.58 8.69 -10.32
C SER A 209 18.75 8.00 -11.67
N PHE A 210 19.81 7.20 -11.84
CA PHE A 210 20.01 6.43 -13.05
C PHE A 210 18.88 5.42 -13.25
N PHE A 211 18.56 4.61 -12.24
CA PHE A 211 17.49 3.61 -12.36
C PHE A 211 16.12 4.25 -12.61
N VAL A 212 15.80 5.34 -11.90
CA VAL A 212 14.54 6.06 -12.12
C VAL A 212 14.46 6.63 -13.54
N LEU A 213 15.50 7.32 -14.02
CA LEU A 213 15.50 7.92 -15.35
C LEU A 213 15.54 6.87 -16.45
N ALA A 214 16.39 5.85 -16.32
CA ALA A 214 16.50 4.77 -17.30
C ALA A 214 15.18 3.99 -17.40
N SER A 215 14.53 3.68 -16.27
CA SER A 215 13.22 3.05 -16.27
C SER A 215 12.14 3.95 -16.86
N PHE A 216 12.14 5.24 -16.52
CA PHE A 216 11.19 6.19 -17.06
C PHE A 216 11.30 6.31 -18.58
N PHE A 217 12.50 6.55 -19.10
CA PHE A 217 12.73 6.69 -20.54
C PHE A 217 12.55 5.37 -21.28
N GLY A 218 13.03 4.25 -20.72
CA GLY A 218 12.85 2.92 -21.30
C GLY A 218 11.37 2.54 -21.39
N PHE A 219 10.60 2.79 -20.33
CA PHE A 219 9.17 2.58 -20.33
C PHE A 219 8.47 3.51 -21.33
N ALA A 220 8.78 4.82 -21.32
CA ALA A 220 8.16 5.78 -22.21
C ALA A 220 8.39 5.45 -23.69
N LEU A 221 9.60 5.01 -24.07
CA LEU A 221 9.95 4.62 -25.44
C LEU A 221 9.11 3.45 -25.96
N ILE A 222 8.63 2.57 -25.06
CA ILE A 222 7.78 1.44 -25.42
C ILE A 222 6.29 1.81 -25.28
N ALA A 223 5.90 2.39 -24.15
CA ALA A 223 4.52 2.62 -23.77
C ALA A 223 3.86 3.72 -24.62
N ILE A 224 4.58 4.77 -25.02
CA ILE A 224 3.99 5.85 -25.84
C ILE A 224 3.65 5.33 -27.24
N PRO A 225 4.57 4.73 -28.02
CA PRO A 225 4.22 4.20 -29.34
C PRO A 225 3.16 3.09 -29.27
N LEU A 226 3.33 2.13 -28.35
CA LEU A 226 2.41 1.00 -28.21
C LEU A 226 1.03 1.47 -27.72
N GLY A 227 0.99 2.34 -26.72
CA GLY A 227 -0.25 2.89 -26.17
C GLY A 227 -1.01 3.75 -27.16
N THR A 228 -0.30 4.52 -28.01
CA THR A 228 -0.92 5.28 -29.10
C THR A 228 -1.46 4.34 -30.18
N GLY A 229 -0.68 3.33 -30.58
CA GLY A 229 -1.09 2.32 -31.58
C GLY A 229 -2.28 1.48 -31.13
N MET A 230 -2.44 1.25 -29.82
CA MET A 230 -3.61 0.58 -29.26
C MET A 230 -4.77 1.53 -28.95
N HIS A 231 -4.68 2.83 -29.25
CA HIS A 231 -5.66 3.85 -28.85
C HIS A 231 -5.95 3.85 -27.32
N PHE A 232 -4.95 3.56 -26.52
CA PHE A 232 -5.00 3.67 -25.06
C PHE A 232 -4.50 5.04 -24.59
N ILE A 233 -3.47 5.56 -25.26
CA ILE A 233 -2.94 6.92 -25.05
C ILE A 233 -3.44 7.81 -26.18
N GLN A 234 -3.95 8.98 -25.83
CA GLN A 234 -4.33 10.03 -26.77
C GLN A 234 -3.58 11.30 -26.41
N TRP A 235 -3.13 12.02 -27.43
CA TRP A 235 -2.50 13.32 -27.22
C TRP A 235 -3.57 14.36 -26.87
N GLU A 236 -3.69 14.68 -25.60
CA GLU A 236 -4.63 15.67 -25.07
C GLU A 236 -3.95 16.50 -23.96
N PRO A 237 -3.14 17.51 -24.31
CA PRO A 237 -2.40 18.28 -23.33
C PRO A 237 -3.34 19.09 -22.41
N ARG A 238 -3.29 18.82 -21.11
CA ARG A 238 -4.14 19.48 -20.08
C ARG A 238 -3.36 20.47 -19.21
N TRP A 239 -2.91 21.57 -19.81
CA TRP A 239 -2.09 22.58 -19.12
C TRP A 239 -2.75 23.21 -17.88
N ARG A 240 -4.07 23.28 -17.85
CA ARG A 240 -4.82 23.78 -16.67
C ARG A 240 -4.63 22.90 -15.42
N GLU A 241 -4.36 21.62 -15.59
CA GLU A 241 -4.20 20.67 -14.48
C GLU A 241 -2.80 20.74 -13.84
N TRP A 242 -1.85 21.47 -14.45
CA TRP A 242 -0.48 21.59 -13.95
C TRP A 242 -0.40 22.22 -12.56
N THR A 243 -1.36 23.09 -12.21
CA THR A 243 -1.45 23.70 -10.87
C THR A 243 -1.77 22.67 -9.79
N SER A 244 -2.58 21.65 -10.13
CA SER A 244 -2.90 20.54 -9.22
C SER A 244 -1.86 19.42 -9.21
N LEU A 245 -0.95 19.40 -10.18
CA LEU A 245 -0.03 18.28 -10.40
C LEU A 245 0.84 17.96 -9.17
N PRO A 246 1.40 18.91 -8.41
CA PRO A 246 2.16 18.59 -7.20
C PRO A 246 1.33 17.85 -6.14
N LEU A 247 0.09 18.30 -5.89
CA LEU A 247 -0.80 17.67 -4.90
C LEU A 247 -1.26 16.29 -5.38
N THR A 248 -1.63 16.18 -6.65
CA THR A 248 -2.01 14.91 -7.28
C THR A 248 -0.85 13.91 -7.24
N ALA A 249 0.38 14.36 -7.53
CA ALA A 249 1.57 13.51 -7.47
C ALA A 249 1.83 12.98 -6.05
N LEU A 250 1.65 13.81 -5.02
CA LEU A 250 1.74 13.36 -3.62
C LEU A 250 0.63 12.35 -3.29
N GLY A 251 -0.60 12.60 -3.72
CA GLY A 251 -1.72 11.67 -3.54
C GLY A 251 -1.44 10.31 -4.20
N ILE A 252 -0.96 10.31 -5.45
CA ILE A 252 -0.55 9.10 -6.16
C ILE A 252 0.59 8.41 -5.42
N LEU A 253 1.62 9.15 -5.01
CA LEU A 253 2.78 8.59 -4.30
C LEU A 253 2.35 7.81 -3.05
N PHE A 254 1.62 8.46 -2.14
CA PHE A 254 1.31 7.87 -0.84
C PHE A 254 0.13 6.90 -0.86
N PHE A 255 -0.87 7.10 -1.73
CA PHE A 255 -2.13 6.34 -1.66
C PHE A 255 -2.35 5.42 -2.87
N THR A 256 -1.43 5.38 -3.82
CA THR A 256 -1.49 4.47 -4.98
C THR A 256 -0.16 3.78 -5.21
N ALA A 257 0.86 4.53 -5.65
CA ALA A 257 2.15 3.98 -6.05
C ALA A 257 2.86 3.25 -4.91
N TRP A 258 3.00 3.85 -3.73
CA TRP A 258 3.68 3.19 -2.63
C TRP A 258 2.92 1.95 -2.12
N PRO A 259 1.59 1.99 -1.84
CA PRO A 259 0.83 0.78 -1.54
C PRO A 259 0.94 -0.33 -2.61
N GLU A 260 0.88 0.02 -3.89
CA GLU A 260 1.02 -0.94 -4.98
C GLU A 260 2.45 -1.51 -5.05
N GLU A 261 3.50 -0.70 -4.94
CA GLU A 261 4.88 -1.21 -4.93
C GLU A 261 5.18 -2.06 -3.70
N PHE A 262 4.59 -1.75 -2.55
CA PHE A 262 4.67 -2.63 -1.37
C PHE A 262 4.01 -3.99 -1.66
N LEU A 263 2.80 -4.00 -2.20
CA LEU A 263 2.06 -5.24 -2.51
C LEU A 263 2.75 -6.07 -3.60
N PHE A 264 3.18 -5.44 -4.70
CA PHE A 264 3.68 -6.14 -5.88
C PHE A 264 5.18 -6.43 -5.83
N ARG A 265 6.01 -5.53 -5.29
CA ARG A 265 7.47 -5.75 -5.21
C ARG A 265 7.87 -6.31 -3.85
N GLY A 266 7.51 -5.59 -2.80
CA GLY A 266 7.92 -5.96 -1.45
C GLY A 266 7.36 -7.31 -1.02
N LEU A 267 6.12 -7.61 -1.38
CA LEU A 267 5.44 -8.86 -1.04
C LEU A 267 5.42 -9.85 -2.21
N LEU A 268 4.65 -9.59 -3.28
CA LEU A 268 4.36 -10.60 -4.30
C LEU A 268 5.60 -11.07 -5.06
N GLN A 269 6.41 -10.16 -5.60
CA GLN A 269 7.66 -10.49 -6.30
C GLN A 269 8.62 -11.25 -5.37
N ASN A 270 8.84 -10.75 -4.16
CA ASN A 270 9.68 -11.39 -3.14
C ASN A 270 9.22 -12.82 -2.82
N LEU A 271 7.91 -13.04 -2.60
CA LEU A 271 7.34 -14.35 -2.31
C LEU A 271 7.40 -15.30 -3.51
N LEU A 272 7.12 -14.81 -4.72
CA LEU A 272 7.22 -15.62 -5.95
C LEU A 272 8.67 -16.00 -6.24
N SER A 273 9.64 -15.10 -6.03
CA SER A 273 11.07 -15.41 -6.15
C SER A 273 11.46 -16.56 -5.22
N ARG A 274 10.96 -16.56 -3.97
CA ARG A 274 11.23 -17.64 -2.99
C ARG A 274 10.52 -18.94 -3.33
N ALA A 275 9.25 -18.87 -3.71
CA ALA A 275 8.45 -20.05 -4.05
C ALA A 275 9.00 -20.75 -5.30
N SER A 276 9.41 -19.99 -6.31
CA SER A 276 10.00 -20.50 -7.56
C SER A 276 11.51 -20.76 -7.47
N LYS A 277 12.17 -20.29 -6.41
CA LYS A 277 13.63 -20.25 -6.25
C LYS A 277 14.34 -19.52 -7.41
N SER A 278 13.69 -18.53 -8.02
CA SER A 278 14.21 -17.78 -9.15
C SER A 278 13.75 -16.33 -9.11
N GLU A 279 14.72 -15.41 -8.93
CA GLU A 279 14.45 -13.97 -8.96
C GLU A 279 13.85 -13.50 -10.29
N VAL A 280 14.27 -14.15 -11.38
CA VAL A 280 13.76 -13.84 -12.72
C VAL A 280 12.30 -14.28 -12.84
N ALA A 281 11.98 -15.51 -12.43
CA ALA A 281 10.61 -16.01 -12.50
C ALA A 281 9.67 -15.20 -11.59
N GLY A 282 10.10 -14.85 -10.38
CA GLY A 282 9.35 -13.99 -9.48
C GLY A 282 9.08 -12.61 -10.06
N TRP A 283 10.10 -11.97 -10.63
CA TRP A 283 9.99 -10.64 -11.26
C TRP A 283 9.03 -10.63 -12.47
N TRP A 284 9.18 -11.56 -13.41
CA TRP A 284 8.30 -11.62 -14.58
C TRP A 284 6.85 -11.93 -14.18
N THR A 285 6.66 -12.89 -13.28
CA THR A 285 5.31 -13.29 -12.84
C THR A 285 4.61 -12.15 -12.09
N ALA A 286 5.30 -11.47 -11.17
CA ALA A 286 4.74 -10.31 -10.46
C ALA A 286 4.40 -9.16 -11.41
N SER A 287 5.19 -8.95 -12.47
CA SER A 287 4.92 -7.92 -13.48
C SER A 287 3.68 -8.23 -14.31
N ILE A 288 3.50 -9.48 -14.73
CA ILE A 288 2.28 -9.93 -15.42
C ILE A 288 1.05 -9.80 -14.51
N LEU A 289 1.15 -10.24 -13.25
CA LEU A 289 0.07 -10.12 -12.27
C LEU A 289 -0.28 -8.66 -11.94
N PHE A 290 0.71 -7.77 -11.92
CA PHE A 290 0.49 -6.33 -11.85
C PHE A 290 -0.34 -5.83 -13.03
N GLY A 291 -0.05 -6.28 -14.26
CA GLY A 291 -0.90 -6.00 -15.42
C GLY A 291 -2.33 -6.47 -15.25
N PHE A 292 -2.53 -7.74 -14.88
CA PHE A 292 -3.87 -8.30 -14.63
C PHE A 292 -4.64 -7.56 -13.54
N SER A 293 -3.95 -7.00 -12.55
CA SER A 293 -4.56 -6.21 -11.49
C SER A 293 -5.25 -4.92 -11.97
N HIS A 294 -4.99 -4.52 -13.22
CA HIS A 294 -5.55 -3.36 -13.88
C HIS A 294 -6.61 -3.70 -14.92
N ILE A 295 -7.01 -4.97 -15.08
CA ILE A 295 -7.96 -5.40 -16.12
C ILE A 295 -9.35 -4.74 -15.99
N THR A 296 -9.71 -4.25 -14.81
CA THR A 296 -10.98 -3.59 -14.52
C THR A 296 -10.92 -2.06 -14.69
N ASN A 297 -9.73 -1.50 -14.92
CA ASN A 297 -9.55 -0.06 -15.03
C ASN A 297 -9.99 0.42 -16.42
N LEU A 298 -10.73 1.53 -16.44
CA LEU A 298 -11.23 2.15 -17.68
C LEU A 298 -12.12 1.20 -18.51
N GLY A 299 -12.90 0.35 -17.83
CA GLY A 299 -13.78 -0.65 -18.45
C GLY A 299 -13.29 -2.08 -18.20
N PHE A 300 -14.19 -3.07 -18.31
CA PHE A 300 -13.85 -4.48 -18.11
C PHE A 300 -14.36 -5.35 -19.29
N PRO A 301 -13.51 -6.22 -19.87
CA PRO A 301 -12.07 -6.37 -19.63
C PRO A 301 -11.23 -5.36 -20.44
N ASN A 302 -10.21 -4.77 -19.82
CA ASN A 302 -9.28 -3.86 -20.49
C ASN A 302 -7.90 -4.49 -20.72
N TRP A 303 -7.78 -5.28 -21.79
CA TRP A 303 -6.52 -5.94 -22.16
C TRP A 303 -5.41 -4.97 -22.57
N ARG A 304 -5.76 -3.80 -23.11
CA ARG A 304 -4.79 -2.75 -23.45
C ARG A 304 -4.08 -2.25 -22.20
N TYR A 305 -4.84 -2.06 -21.11
CA TYR A 305 -4.28 -1.71 -19.80
C TYR A 305 -3.39 -2.85 -19.29
N VAL A 306 -3.86 -4.11 -19.34
CA VAL A 306 -3.08 -5.27 -18.87
C VAL A 306 -1.70 -5.33 -19.52
N VAL A 307 -1.61 -5.15 -20.84
CA VAL A 307 -0.34 -5.18 -21.58
C VAL A 307 0.59 -4.05 -21.13
N LEU A 308 0.11 -2.79 -21.13
CA LEU A 308 0.93 -1.63 -20.77
C LEU A 308 1.36 -1.66 -19.31
N ALA A 309 0.47 -2.04 -18.39
CA ALA A 309 0.79 -2.19 -16.98
C ALA A 309 1.76 -3.36 -16.75
N SER A 310 1.66 -4.47 -17.48
CA SER A 310 2.66 -5.55 -17.38
C SER A 310 4.06 -5.07 -17.75
N ILE A 311 4.18 -4.28 -18.84
CA ILE A 311 5.44 -3.68 -19.27
C ILE A 311 5.96 -2.70 -18.21
N ALA A 312 5.10 -1.82 -17.69
CA ALA A 312 5.46 -0.92 -16.58
C ALA A 312 5.97 -1.73 -15.38
N GLY A 313 5.32 -2.85 -15.08
CA GLY A 313 5.69 -3.74 -14.00
C GLY A 313 7.11 -4.31 -14.15
N VAL A 314 7.56 -4.57 -15.37
CA VAL A 314 8.95 -5.00 -15.62
C VAL A 314 9.92 -3.91 -15.18
N PHE A 315 9.71 -2.66 -15.60
CA PHE A 315 10.58 -1.52 -15.22
C PHE A 315 10.54 -1.20 -13.72
N TYR A 316 9.38 -1.27 -13.09
CA TYR A 316 9.26 -1.07 -11.64
C TYR A 316 10.00 -2.17 -10.87
N GLY A 317 9.86 -3.42 -11.30
CA GLY A 317 10.59 -4.54 -10.71
C GLY A 317 12.10 -4.48 -10.95
N TRP A 318 12.55 -3.92 -12.08
CA TRP A 318 13.97 -3.65 -12.31
C TRP A 318 14.51 -2.55 -11.38
N THR A 319 13.73 -1.49 -11.17
CA THR A 319 14.10 -0.37 -10.29
C THR A 319 14.16 -0.79 -8.82
N TRP A 320 13.36 -1.76 -8.41
CA TRP A 320 13.33 -2.28 -7.04
C TRP A 320 14.50 -3.21 -6.69
N ARG A 321 15.07 -3.90 -7.67
CA ARG A 321 16.17 -4.88 -7.50
C ARG A 321 17.52 -4.19 -7.31
#